data_AF-A0A5P9D100-F1
#
_entry.id   AF-A0A5P9D100-F1
#
_cell.length_a   1.000
_cell.length_b   1.000
_cell.length_c   1.000
_cell.angle_alpha   90.00
_cell.angle_beta   90.00
_cell.angle_gamma   90.00
#
_symmetry.space_group_name_H-M   'P 1'
#
loop_
_entity.id
_entity.type
_entity.pdbx_description
1 polymer ?
#
loop_
_entity_poly.entity_id
_entity_poly.type
_entity_poly.pdbx_seq_one_letter_code
_entity_poly.pdbx_strand_id
1 'polypeptide(L)'
;MLAYLSDGLRFLFREGSWSLKPHEEKTIWAALAILPDDQSALAKKQLDEQFFVERQSDGRIPCFRYYAEDRLSRLTGKYAVGDHFINVKLQAGDRKVSGKLVLHDGLVFGLEFSKPSSFFRHVGVDVISASCDDSSIGYTAVIDRAEHGSDGNQK
;
A
#
# COMPACT_ATOMS: atom_id res chain seq x y z
N MET A 1 -21.08 1.16 9.63
CA MET A 1 -21.52 0.15 10.63
C MET A 1 -21.50 -1.27 10.06
N LEU A 2 -22.08 -1.53 8.87
CA LEU A 2 -22.02 -2.86 8.22
C LEU A 2 -20.59 -3.34 7.90
N ALA A 3 -19.70 -2.44 7.42
CA ALA A 3 -18.30 -2.77 7.13
C ALA A 3 -17.53 -3.25 8.38
N TYR A 4 -17.75 -2.62 9.53
CA TYR A 4 -17.13 -3.03 10.79
C TYR A 4 -17.54 -4.45 11.22
N LEU A 5 -18.80 -4.83 11.01
CA LEU A 5 -19.29 -6.16 11.33
C LEU A 5 -18.69 -7.22 10.39
N SER A 6 -18.58 -6.92 9.10
CA SER A 6 -17.93 -7.84 8.14
C SER A 6 -16.44 -8.00 8.44
N ASP A 7 -15.76 -6.92 8.84
CA ASP A 7 -14.34 -6.99 9.21
C ASP A 7 -14.14 -7.69 10.55
N GLY A 8 -15.11 -7.60 11.46
CA GLY A 8 -15.22 -8.46 12.65
C GLY A 8 -15.22 -9.95 12.33
N LEU A 9 -16.02 -10.37 11.35
CA LEU A 9 -16.03 -11.76 10.90
C LEU A 9 -14.69 -12.16 10.29
N ARG A 10 -14.12 -11.33 9.42
CA ARG A 10 -12.79 -11.57 8.82
C ARG A 10 -11.70 -11.70 9.86
N PHE A 11 -11.73 -10.87 10.89
CA PHE A 11 -10.81 -10.98 12.01
C PHE A 11 -10.94 -12.33 12.73
N LEU A 12 -12.16 -12.78 13.01
CA LEU A 12 -12.41 -14.10 13.62
C LEU A 12 -11.90 -15.26 12.75
N PHE A 13 -12.01 -15.14 11.43
CA PHE A 13 -11.46 -16.10 10.46
C PHE A 13 -9.97 -15.91 10.16
N ARG A 14 -9.28 -14.97 10.83
CA ARG A 14 -7.86 -14.64 10.65
C ARG A 14 -7.50 -14.11 9.26
N GLU A 15 -8.46 -13.49 8.60
CA GLU A 15 -8.34 -12.85 7.27
C GLU A 15 -7.98 -11.36 7.36
N GLY A 16 -7.64 -10.85 8.55
CA GLY A 16 -7.21 -9.47 8.72
C GLY A 16 -7.02 -9.04 10.18
N SER A 17 -6.65 -7.78 10.39
CA SER A 17 -6.59 -7.13 11.71
C SER A 17 -6.60 -5.61 11.62
N TRP A 18 -6.90 -4.93 12.73
CA TRP A 18 -6.80 -3.47 12.88
C TRP A 18 -5.39 -2.98 13.24
N SER A 19 -4.36 -3.77 12.94
CA SER A 19 -2.99 -3.42 13.28
C SER A 19 -2.03 -3.94 12.23
N LEU A 20 -0.99 -3.16 11.96
CA LEU A 20 0.13 -3.60 11.14
C LEU A 20 1.05 -4.52 11.96
N LYS A 21 1.67 -5.49 11.29
CA LYS A 21 2.80 -6.22 11.87
C LYS A 21 4.08 -5.35 11.79
N PRO A 22 5.08 -5.58 12.65
CA PRO A 22 6.28 -4.74 12.68
C PRO A 22 7.03 -4.60 11.34
N HIS A 23 7.10 -5.68 10.54
CA HIS A 23 7.74 -5.62 9.22
C HIS A 23 6.86 -4.91 8.18
N GLU A 24 5.53 -5.04 8.27
CA GLU A 24 4.57 -4.34 7.42
C GLU A 24 4.73 -2.83 7.66
N GLU A 25 4.71 -2.42 8.92
CA GLU A 25 4.88 -1.04 9.36
C GLU A 25 6.22 -0.44 8.90
N LYS A 26 7.34 -1.11 9.19
CA LYS A 26 8.68 -0.64 8.74
C LYS A 26 8.74 -0.45 7.23
N THR A 27 8.13 -1.36 6.47
CA THR A 27 8.14 -1.30 5.01
C THR A 27 7.32 -0.12 4.50
N ILE A 28 6.13 0.09 5.06
CA ILE A 28 5.27 1.23 4.72
C ILE A 28 5.99 2.54 5.02
N TRP A 29 6.54 2.71 6.22
CA TRP A 29 7.22 3.95 6.58
C TRP A 29 8.44 4.24 5.70
N ALA A 30 9.20 3.21 5.33
CA ALA A 30 10.30 3.35 4.38
C ALA A 30 9.81 3.76 2.98
N ALA A 31 8.71 3.18 2.50
CA ALA A 31 8.11 3.56 1.23
C ALA A 31 7.56 5.00 1.26
N LEU A 32 6.94 5.43 2.35
CA LEU A 32 6.41 6.80 2.46
C LEU A 32 7.51 7.85 2.64
N ALA A 33 8.70 7.46 3.12
CA ALA A 33 9.83 8.37 3.29
C ALA A 33 10.48 8.82 1.97
N ILE A 34 10.23 8.12 0.86
CA ILE A 34 10.71 8.54 -0.46
C ILE A 34 9.74 9.47 -1.20
N LEU A 35 8.51 9.60 -0.69
CA LEU A 35 7.54 10.53 -1.24
C LEU A 35 7.93 11.98 -0.88
N PRO A 36 7.52 12.98 -1.67
CA PRO A 36 7.58 14.38 -1.26
C PRO A 36 6.95 14.59 0.12
N ASP A 37 7.49 15.52 0.91
CA ASP A 37 7.10 15.69 2.33
C ASP A 37 5.59 15.91 2.54
N ASP A 38 4.95 16.66 1.65
CA ASP A 38 3.51 16.91 1.64
C ASP A 38 2.72 15.62 1.43
N GLN A 39 3.13 14.80 0.46
CA GLN A 39 2.51 13.51 0.15
C GLN A 39 2.76 12.49 1.26
N SER A 40 3.99 12.46 1.80
CA SER A 40 4.34 11.62 2.94
C SER A 40 3.43 11.93 4.12
N ALA A 41 3.26 13.21 4.47
CA ALA A 41 2.40 13.65 5.56
C ALA A 41 0.92 13.25 5.37
N LEU A 42 0.40 13.37 4.15
CA LEU A 42 -0.96 12.91 3.81
C LEU A 42 -1.10 11.40 3.99
N ALA A 43 -0.15 10.61 3.51
CA ALA A 43 -0.18 9.16 3.71
C ALA A 43 -0.06 8.76 5.19
N LYS A 44 0.74 9.47 5.99
CA LYS A 44 0.79 9.22 7.45
C LYS A 44 -0.56 9.51 8.08
N LYS A 45 -1.18 10.64 7.72
CA LYS A 45 -2.52 11.01 8.20
C LYS A 45 -3.56 9.93 7.86
N GLN A 46 -3.53 9.36 6.66
CA GLN A 46 -4.40 8.21 6.30
C GLN A 46 -4.18 7.02 7.25
N LEU A 47 -2.92 6.67 7.52
CA LEU A 47 -2.57 5.54 8.39
C LEU A 47 -2.78 5.84 9.88
N ASP A 48 -2.96 7.09 10.28
CA ASP A 48 -3.37 7.47 11.64
C ASP A 48 -4.90 7.36 11.82
N GLU A 49 -5.66 7.32 10.72
CA GLU A 49 -7.10 7.05 10.76
C GLU A 49 -7.38 5.59 11.11
N GLN A 50 -8.63 5.27 11.46
CA GLN A 50 -9.00 3.89 11.74
C GLN A 50 -9.13 3.10 10.44
N PHE A 51 -8.30 2.07 10.27
CA PHE A 51 -8.31 1.16 9.14
C PHE A 51 -8.31 -0.31 9.54
N PHE A 52 -8.71 -1.18 8.61
CA PHE A 52 -8.59 -2.63 8.72
C PHE A 52 -7.67 -3.16 7.61
N VAL A 53 -6.72 -4.01 8.01
CA VAL A 53 -5.77 -4.66 7.12
C VAL A 53 -6.33 -6.01 6.72
N GLU A 54 -6.76 -6.16 5.48
CA GLU A 54 -7.08 -7.48 4.94
C GLU A 54 -5.81 -8.27 4.69
N ARG A 55 -5.84 -9.58 4.93
CA ARG A 55 -4.70 -10.46 4.73
C ARG A 55 -5.10 -11.75 4.04
N GLN A 56 -4.32 -12.11 3.04
CA GLN A 56 -4.38 -13.44 2.43
C GLN A 56 -3.46 -14.40 3.18
N SER A 57 -3.64 -15.71 2.94
CA SER A 57 -2.89 -16.78 3.62
C SER A 57 -1.39 -16.74 3.39
N ASP A 58 -0.95 -16.16 2.26
CA ASP A 58 0.45 -15.93 1.93
C ASP A 58 1.03 -14.69 2.64
N GLY A 59 0.20 -13.88 3.30
CA GLY A 59 0.63 -12.64 3.97
C GLY A 59 0.59 -11.41 3.07
N ARG A 60 0.06 -11.51 1.84
CA ARG A 60 -0.27 -10.34 1.02
C ARG A 60 -1.38 -9.54 1.69
N ILE A 61 -1.23 -8.22 1.69
CA ILE A 61 -2.26 -7.25 2.08
C ILE A 61 -2.89 -6.74 0.79
N PRO A 62 -4.02 -7.30 0.35
CA PRO A 62 -4.67 -6.86 -0.89
C PRO A 62 -5.28 -5.46 -0.74
N CYS A 63 -5.70 -5.08 0.46
CA CYS A 63 -6.41 -3.83 0.71
C CYS A 63 -6.28 -3.36 2.16
N PHE A 64 -6.06 -2.05 2.35
CA PHE A 64 -6.36 -1.31 3.57
C PHE A 64 -7.77 -0.73 3.45
N ARG A 65 -8.66 -1.08 4.39
CA ARG A 65 -10.01 -0.54 4.47
C ARG A 65 -10.05 0.61 5.46
N TYR A 66 -10.09 1.83 4.95
CA TYR A 66 -10.30 3.03 5.76
C TYR A 66 -11.78 3.17 6.09
N TYR A 67 -12.09 3.42 7.36
CA TYR A 67 -13.47 3.63 7.80
C TYR A 67 -13.92 5.08 7.73
N ALA A 68 -12.95 6.00 7.74
CA ALA A 68 -13.18 7.38 7.43
C ALA A 68 -12.96 7.58 5.92
N GLU A 69 -13.92 8.23 5.26
CA GLU A 69 -13.76 8.68 3.89
C GLU A 69 -13.28 10.15 3.87
N ASP A 70 -12.19 10.46 4.59
CA ASP A 70 -11.63 11.80 4.52
C ASP A 70 -10.96 12.01 3.16
N ARG A 71 -11.64 12.71 2.25
CA ARG A 71 -11.06 13.07 0.95
C ARG A 71 -9.83 13.97 1.11
N LEU A 72 -9.67 14.65 2.24
CA LEU A 72 -8.55 15.55 2.50
C LEU A 72 -7.26 14.81 2.91
N SER A 73 -7.33 13.52 3.27
CA SER A 73 -6.13 12.73 3.56
C SER A 73 -5.56 12.04 2.31
N ARG A 74 -6.28 12.06 1.18
CA ARG A 74 -5.81 11.48 -0.09
C ARG A 74 -4.57 12.19 -0.63
N LEU A 75 -3.63 11.41 -1.16
CA LEU A 75 -2.49 11.89 -1.92
C LEU A 75 -2.97 12.65 -3.15
N THR A 76 -2.18 13.63 -3.58
CA THR A 76 -2.53 14.57 -4.63
C THR A 76 -1.48 14.57 -5.76
N GLY A 77 -1.72 15.37 -6.79
CA GLY A 77 -0.81 15.48 -7.94
C GLY A 77 -0.69 14.15 -8.69
N LYS A 78 0.54 13.70 -8.93
CA LYS A 78 0.77 12.48 -9.73
C LYS A 78 0.21 11.20 -9.10
N TYR A 79 -0.01 11.17 -7.78
CA TYR A 79 -0.50 10.00 -7.04
C TYR A 79 -2.03 9.97 -6.89
N ALA A 80 -2.73 11.01 -7.35
CA ALA A 80 -4.17 11.16 -7.14
C ALA A 80 -5.02 10.15 -7.93
N VAL A 81 -4.48 9.65 -9.05
CA VAL A 81 -5.20 8.77 -9.98
C VAL A 81 -4.30 7.60 -10.36
N GLY A 82 -4.92 6.41 -10.43
CA GLY A 82 -4.29 5.18 -10.86
C GLY A 82 -3.47 4.49 -9.78
N ASP A 83 -2.85 3.38 -10.17
CA ASP A 83 -1.93 2.65 -9.29
C ASP A 83 -0.54 3.25 -9.37
N HIS A 84 0.15 3.29 -8.23
CA HIS A 84 1.57 3.62 -8.13
C HIS A 84 2.24 2.59 -7.23
N PHE A 85 3.45 2.18 -7.61
CA PHE A 85 4.17 1.12 -6.92
C PHE A 85 5.48 1.62 -6.35
N ILE A 86 5.64 1.44 -5.03
CA ILE A 86 6.89 1.75 -4.33
C ILE A 86 7.53 0.44 -3.90
N ASN A 87 8.71 0.17 -4.46
CA ASN A 87 9.50 -1.02 -4.15
C ASN A 87 10.42 -0.73 -2.98
N VAL A 88 10.41 -1.61 -1.97
CA VAL A 88 11.27 -1.55 -0.79
C VAL A 88 12.09 -2.83 -0.70
N LYS A 89 13.41 -2.70 -0.62
CA LYS A 89 14.32 -3.81 -0.36
C LYS A 89 14.61 -3.89 1.13
N LEU A 90 14.45 -5.08 1.67
CA LEU A 90 14.59 -5.39 3.08
C LEU A 90 15.70 -6.43 3.28
N GLN A 91 16.47 -6.28 4.34
CA GLN A 91 17.34 -7.31 4.87
C GLN A 91 16.59 -8.01 6.00
N ALA A 92 16.37 -9.31 5.88
CA ALA A 92 15.71 -10.13 6.88
C ALA A 92 16.64 -11.28 7.27
N GLY A 93 17.39 -11.10 8.36
CA GLY A 93 18.50 -11.99 8.72
C GLY A 93 19.55 -11.97 7.61
N ASP A 94 19.90 -13.13 7.07
CA ASP A 94 20.89 -13.26 5.98
C ASP A 94 20.28 -13.16 4.57
N ARG A 95 18.97 -12.88 4.46
CA ARG A 95 18.26 -12.89 3.17
C ARG A 95 17.76 -11.50 2.78
N LYS A 96 17.86 -11.21 1.49
CA LYS A 96 17.22 -10.05 0.87
C LYS A 96 15.78 -10.39 0.50
N VAL A 97 14.86 -9.51 0.85
CA VAL A 97 13.43 -9.62 0.56
C VAL A 97 12.97 -8.31 -0.08
N SER A 98 11.97 -8.40 -0.94
CA SER A 98 11.31 -7.24 -1.53
C SER A 98 9.91 -7.09 -0.95
N GLY A 99 9.58 -5.88 -0.52
CA GLY A 99 8.23 -5.40 -0.27
C GLY A 99 7.81 -4.45 -1.39
N LYS A 100 6.54 -4.39 -1.70
CA LYS A 100 5.96 -3.49 -2.71
C LYS A 100 4.70 -2.87 -2.12
N LEU A 101 4.77 -1.57 -1.85
CA LEU A 101 3.62 -0.77 -1.44
C LEU A 101 2.85 -0.35 -2.69
N VAL A 102 1.54 -0.52 -2.65
CA VAL A 102 0.61 -0.10 -3.70
C VAL A 102 -0.12 1.13 -3.20
N LEU A 103 -0.03 2.21 -3.96
CA LEU A 103 -0.92 3.36 -3.83
C LEU A 103 -1.97 3.27 -4.93
N HIS A 104 -3.22 3.59 -4.63
CA HIS A 104 -4.31 3.57 -5.60
C HIS A 104 -5.24 4.76 -5.38
N ASP A 105 -5.46 5.58 -6.40
CA ASP A 105 -6.36 6.73 -6.37
C ASP A 105 -6.19 7.63 -5.13
N GLY A 106 -4.91 7.90 -4.82
CA GLY A 106 -4.49 8.71 -3.70
C GLY A 106 -4.48 8.02 -2.34
N LEU A 107 -4.76 6.71 -2.25
CA LEU A 107 -4.79 5.96 -0.99
C LEU A 107 -3.58 5.03 -0.87
N VAL A 108 -3.09 4.85 0.36
CA VAL A 108 -2.22 3.71 0.69
C VAL A 108 -3.08 2.45 0.64
N PHE A 109 -2.95 1.66 -0.43
CA PHE A 109 -3.96 0.66 -0.77
C PHE A 109 -3.58 -0.76 -0.38
N GLY A 110 -2.34 -1.18 -0.61
CA GLY A 110 -1.95 -2.57 -0.36
C GLY A 110 -0.45 -2.76 -0.18
N LEU A 111 -0.06 -3.93 0.28
CA LEU A 111 1.33 -4.28 0.54
C LEU A 111 1.59 -5.74 0.19
N GLU A 112 2.60 -5.98 -0.64
CA GLU A 112 2.98 -7.33 -1.09
C GLU A 112 4.44 -7.61 -0.74
N PHE A 113 4.74 -8.83 -0.30
CA PHE A 113 6.09 -9.29 -0.02
C PHE A 113 6.44 -10.49 -0.91
N SER A 114 7.70 -10.60 -1.33
CA SER A 114 8.19 -11.80 -2.04
C SER A 114 8.36 -13.02 -1.14
N LYS A 115 8.11 -12.89 0.17
CA LYS A 115 8.15 -13.98 1.15
C LYS A 115 6.88 -13.97 2.00
N PRO A 116 6.41 -15.15 2.43
CA PRO A 116 5.19 -15.21 3.20
C PRO A 116 5.34 -14.62 4.60
N SER A 117 4.23 -14.19 5.20
CA SER A 117 4.21 -13.61 6.56
C SER A 117 4.91 -14.46 7.63
N SER A 118 4.88 -15.80 7.50
CA SER A 118 5.53 -16.72 8.44
C SER A 118 7.05 -16.59 8.47
N PHE A 119 7.67 -16.17 7.36
CA PHE A 119 9.10 -15.95 7.23
C PHE A 119 9.62 -14.88 8.22
N PHE A 120 8.82 -13.85 8.48
CA PHE A 120 9.21 -12.70 9.30
C PHE A 120 8.98 -12.90 10.81
N ARG A 121 8.39 -14.01 11.25
CA ARG A 121 7.94 -14.17 12.66
C ARG A 121 9.09 -14.10 13.69
N HIS A 122 10.29 -14.51 13.29
CA HIS A 122 11.46 -14.61 14.20
C HIS A 122 12.72 -13.97 13.61
N VAL A 123 12.55 -13.08 12.63
CA VAL A 123 13.66 -12.50 11.89
C VAL A 123 13.59 -10.98 12.00
N GLY A 124 14.70 -10.37 12.39
CA GLY A 124 14.85 -8.91 12.36
C GLY A 124 14.80 -8.41 10.91
N VAL A 125 14.05 -7.34 10.69
CA VAL A 125 13.89 -6.73 9.36
C VAL A 125 14.45 -5.32 9.38
N ASP A 126 15.38 -5.06 8.48
CA ASP A 126 16.00 -3.75 8.25
C ASP A 126 15.77 -3.30 6.81
N VAL A 127 15.62 -2.00 6.63
CA VAL A 127 15.37 -1.39 5.31
C VAL A 127 16.71 -1.13 4.65
N ILE A 128 16.90 -1.68 3.44
CA ILE A 128 18.11 -1.46 2.63
C ILE A 128 17.92 -0.23 1.74
N SER A 129 16.79 -0.17 1.03
CA SER A 129 16.49 0.91 0.08
C SER A 129 15.00 0.94 -0.26
N ALA A 130 14.50 2.10 -0.66
CA ALA A 130 13.18 2.26 -1.26
C ALA A 130 13.31 3.03 -2.58
N SER A 131 12.49 2.66 -3.58
CA SER A 131 12.46 3.31 -4.89
C SER A 131 11.05 3.34 -5.44
N CYS A 132 10.68 4.47 -6.04
CA CYS A 132 9.45 4.62 -6.82
C CYS A 132 9.86 4.56 -8.28
N ASP A 133 9.32 3.61 -9.04
CA ASP A 133 9.56 3.57 -10.48
C ASP A 133 8.61 4.60 -11.13
N ASP A 134 9.12 5.60 -11.86
CA ASP A 134 8.25 6.60 -12.52
C ASP A 134 7.38 5.98 -13.64
N SER A 135 7.71 4.76 -14.09
CA SER A 135 6.89 3.96 -15.01
C SER A 135 5.73 3.22 -14.33
N SER A 136 5.56 3.39 -13.01
CA SER A 136 4.58 2.66 -12.21
C SER A 136 3.15 3.17 -12.33
N ILE A 137 2.84 4.04 -13.30
CA ILE A 137 1.45 4.33 -13.68
C ILE A 137 0.80 3.00 -14.04
N GLY A 138 -0.15 2.56 -13.20
CA GLY A 138 -0.78 1.25 -13.28
C GLY A 138 -1.21 0.86 -14.70
N TYR A 139 -1.18 -0.44 -14.97
CA TYR A 139 -1.73 -1.06 -16.19
C TYR A 139 -3.10 -0.49 -16.57
N THR A 140 -3.89 -0.04 -15.59
CA THR A 140 -5.18 0.64 -15.75
C THR A 140 -5.11 1.88 -16.64
N ALA A 141 -4.10 2.76 -16.50
CA ALA A 141 -3.97 3.93 -17.37
C ALA A 141 -3.51 3.57 -18.79
N VAL A 142 -2.80 2.44 -18.93
CA VAL A 142 -2.39 1.90 -20.24
C VAL A 142 -3.57 1.24 -20.95
N ILE A 143 -4.42 0.52 -20.21
CA ILE A 143 -5.66 -0.10 -20.72
C ILE A 143 -6.69 0.98 -21.03
N ASP A 144 -6.90 1.96 -20.15
CA ASP A 144 -7.83 3.07 -20.37
C ASP A 144 -7.44 3.91 -21.59
N ARG A 145 -6.13 4.19 -21.78
CA ARG A 145 -5.61 4.81 -23.02
C ARG A 145 -5.83 3.92 -24.26
N ALA A 146 -5.79 2.61 -24.13
CA ALA A 146 -5.99 1.67 -25.23
C ALA A 146 -7.48 1.48 -25.58
N GLU A 147 -8.39 1.60 -24.61
CA GLU A 147 -9.83 1.39 -24.77
C GLU A 147 -10.59 2.69 -25.10
N HIS A 148 -10.19 3.83 -24.52
CA HIS A 148 -10.88 5.11 -24.68
C HIS A 148 -10.20 6.10 -25.62
N GLY A 149 -9.01 5.74 -26.14
CA GLY A 149 -8.22 6.61 -27.01
C GLY A 149 -7.60 7.78 -26.23
N SER A 150 -6.50 8.32 -26.75
CA SER A 150 -6.03 9.62 -26.26
C SER A 150 -7.11 10.64 -26.57
N ASP A 151 -7.63 11.36 -25.57
CA ASP A 151 -8.30 12.65 -25.77
C ASP A 151 -7.28 13.65 -26.32
N GLY A 152 -6.87 13.41 -27.57
CA GLY A 152 -6.26 14.36 -28.45
C GLY A 152 -7.39 15.18 -29.01
N ASN A 153 -7.80 16.22 -28.29
CA ASN A 153 -8.23 17.42 -28.96
C ASN A 153 -7.61 18.65 -28.31
N GLN A 154 -6.50 19.04 -28.92
CA GLN A 154 -5.92 20.37 -28.82
C GLN A 154 -6.98 21.41 -29.21
N LYS A 155 -7.23 22.37 -28.32
CA LYS A 155 -7.13 23.80 -28.63
C LYS A 155 -7.13 24.64 -27.36
#